data_AF-A0A4Q5TQB6-F1
#
_entry.id   AF-A0A4Q5TQB6-F1
#
_cell.length_a   1.000
_cell.length_b   1.000
_cell.length_c   1.000
_cell.angle_alpha   90.00
_cell.angle_beta   90.00
_cell.angle_gamma   90.00
#
_symmetry.space_group_name_H-M   'P 1'
#
loop_
_entity.id
_entity.type
_entity.pdbx_description
1 polymer ?
#
loop_
_entity_poly.entity_id
_entity_poly.type
_entity_poly.pdbx_seq_one_letter_code
_entity_poly.pdbx_strand_id
1 'polypeptide(L)'
;LLESIDNALSLSEQTDKETSFALLGDIPQKPFSYSAYLNLPKGTGFYRYWFQKLEYILWKNWTERDSPQFKAFRITSKNSIEHIFPQHPEGRDPMGHDDLHSFGNLVLLTVSQNSEYGRKQVPVKKAEFEGKNQYDSLKSKKIFGVMDQGIVWDERAIKDHRCEMIGIITDHYQGLGLAPLESQVLEVTIDNDEHNDE
;
A
#
# COMPACT_ATOMS: atom_id res chain seq x y z
N LEU A 1 18.68 1.69 -13.80
CA LEU A 1 18.75 0.26 -14.21
C LEU A 1 18.01 -0.66 -13.25
N LEU A 2 18.37 -0.77 -11.97
CA LEU A 2 17.63 -1.66 -11.04
C LEU A 2 16.17 -1.25 -10.85
N GLU A 3 15.91 0.06 -10.67
CA GLU A 3 14.55 0.60 -10.55
C GLU A 3 13.70 0.35 -11.80
N SER A 4 14.27 0.49 -12.99
CA SER A 4 13.54 0.25 -14.25
C SER A 4 13.21 -1.23 -14.43
N ILE A 5 14.09 -2.14 -14.03
CA ILE A 5 13.83 -3.59 -14.04
C ILE A 5 12.71 -3.93 -13.05
N ASP A 6 12.80 -3.44 -11.81
CA ASP A 6 11.76 -3.63 -10.79
C ASP A 6 10.40 -3.10 -11.24
N ASN A 7 10.36 -1.93 -11.90
CA ASN A 7 9.12 -1.37 -12.46
C ASN A 7 8.50 -2.24 -13.54
N ALA A 8 9.32 -2.81 -14.43
CA ALA A 8 8.82 -3.69 -15.47
C ALA A 8 8.31 -5.03 -14.90
N LEU A 9 9.02 -5.60 -13.93
CA LEU A 9 8.64 -6.86 -13.28
C LEU A 9 7.34 -6.71 -12.48
N SER A 10 7.19 -5.63 -11.73
CA SER A 10 6.04 -5.41 -10.84
C SER A 10 4.70 -5.15 -11.53
N LEU A 11 4.75 -4.75 -12.80
CA LEU A 11 3.56 -4.54 -13.61
C LEU A 11 3.19 -5.77 -14.44
N SER A 12 3.84 -6.90 -14.23
CA SER A 12 3.50 -8.16 -14.90
C SER A 12 2.62 -9.05 -14.03
N GLU A 13 1.60 -9.67 -14.62
CA GLU A 13 0.83 -10.73 -13.96
C GLU A 13 1.56 -12.09 -13.93
N GLN A 14 2.64 -12.24 -14.69
CA GLN A 14 3.41 -13.49 -14.78
C GLN A 14 4.44 -13.60 -13.63
N THR A 15 5.02 -14.79 -13.46
CA THR A 15 6.11 -14.95 -12.48
C THR A 15 7.33 -14.10 -12.84
N ASP A 16 8.16 -13.76 -11.85
CA ASP A 16 9.41 -13.00 -12.08
C ASP A 16 10.30 -13.65 -13.15
N LYS A 17 10.30 -14.98 -13.20
CA LYS A 17 11.05 -15.76 -14.21
C LYS A 17 10.50 -15.51 -15.60
N GLU A 18 9.21 -15.70 -15.80
CA GLU A 18 8.55 -15.52 -17.10
C GLU A 18 8.65 -14.07 -17.58
N THR A 19 8.49 -13.12 -16.66
CA THR A 19 8.61 -11.69 -16.96
C THR A 19 10.04 -11.31 -17.33
N SER A 20 11.04 -11.85 -16.64
CA SER A 20 12.46 -11.63 -16.98
C SER A 20 12.82 -12.18 -18.36
N PHE A 21 12.28 -13.35 -18.74
CA PHE A 21 12.46 -13.92 -20.07
C PHE A 21 11.74 -13.11 -21.16
N ALA A 22 10.52 -12.64 -20.88
CA ALA A 22 9.76 -11.80 -21.80
C ALA A 22 10.43 -10.44 -22.05
N LEU A 23 11.03 -9.83 -21.02
CA LEU A 23 11.82 -8.61 -21.14
C LEU A 23 13.04 -8.76 -22.07
N LEU A 24 13.62 -9.97 -22.14
CA LEU A 24 14.70 -10.28 -23.08
C LEU A 24 14.19 -10.58 -24.49
N GLY A 25 12.93 -10.97 -24.63
CA GLY A 25 12.31 -11.41 -25.89
C GLY A 25 11.30 -10.44 -26.51
N ASP A 26 11.09 -9.26 -25.93
CA ASP A 26 10.11 -8.24 -26.35
C ASP A 26 8.66 -8.78 -26.43
N ILE A 27 8.30 -9.68 -25.51
CA ILE A 27 6.99 -10.35 -25.50
C ILE A 27 5.96 -9.49 -24.73
N PRO A 28 4.76 -9.22 -25.27
CA PRO A 28 3.72 -8.45 -24.59
C PRO A 28 3.30 -9.10 -23.27
N GLN A 29 3.26 -8.30 -22.19
CA GLN A 29 2.85 -8.73 -20.86
C GLN A 29 1.44 -8.24 -20.51
N LYS A 30 0.66 -9.07 -19.80
CA LYS A 30 -0.63 -8.62 -19.25
C LYS A 30 -0.35 -7.73 -18.04
N PRO A 31 -0.84 -6.48 -18.04
CA PRO A 31 -0.48 -5.52 -17.02
C PRO A 31 -1.19 -5.79 -15.69
N PHE A 32 -0.43 -5.90 -14.62
CA PHE A 32 -0.95 -5.97 -13.26
C PHE A 32 -1.53 -4.62 -12.83
N SER A 33 -2.83 -4.58 -12.54
CA SER A 33 -3.49 -3.38 -12.03
C SER A 33 -3.29 -3.24 -10.53
N TYR A 34 -2.19 -2.60 -10.12
CA TYR A 34 -1.89 -2.37 -8.72
C TYR A 34 -2.92 -1.47 -8.03
N SER A 35 -3.47 -0.50 -8.74
CA SER A 35 -4.49 0.41 -8.19
C SER A 35 -5.77 -0.36 -7.83
N ALA A 36 -6.26 -1.22 -8.73
CA ALA A 36 -7.40 -2.09 -8.45
C ALA A 36 -7.08 -3.06 -7.31
N TYR A 37 -5.90 -3.68 -7.32
CA TYR A 37 -5.46 -4.61 -6.29
C TYR A 37 -5.40 -3.97 -4.89
N LEU A 38 -4.78 -2.78 -4.77
CA LEU A 38 -4.61 -2.06 -3.52
C LEU A 38 -5.92 -1.48 -2.95
N ASN A 39 -6.97 -1.39 -3.76
CA ASN A 39 -8.31 -1.02 -3.30
C ASN A 39 -9.09 -2.19 -2.66
N LEU A 40 -8.64 -3.44 -2.81
CA LEU A 40 -9.30 -4.61 -2.20
C LEU A 40 -8.98 -4.71 -0.70
N PRO A 41 -9.91 -5.16 0.17
CA PRO A 41 -9.67 -5.32 1.59
C PRO A 41 -8.98 -6.66 1.91
N LYS A 42 -7.70 -6.80 1.52
CA LYS A 42 -6.97 -8.09 1.63
C LYS A 42 -6.29 -8.35 2.97
N GLY A 43 -6.17 -7.35 3.84
CA GLY A 43 -5.54 -7.53 5.15
C GLY A 43 -4.11 -8.06 5.04
N THR A 44 -3.78 -9.10 5.79
CA THR A 44 -2.44 -9.72 5.73
C THR A 44 -2.19 -10.53 4.46
N GLY A 45 -3.20 -10.70 3.60
CA GLY A 45 -3.09 -11.36 2.29
C GLY A 45 -2.59 -10.47 1.14
N PHE A 46 -2.30 -9.19 1.41
CA PHE A 46 -1.63 -8.34 0.41
C PHE A 46 -0.22 -8.84 0.11
N TYR A 47 0.21 -8.69 -1.16
CA TYR A 47 1.58 -8.92 -1.55
C TYR A 47 2.49 -7.92 -0.85
N ARG A 48 3.46 -8.44 -0.08
CA ARG A 48 4.42 -7.65 0.70
C ARG A 48 5.24 -6.72 -0.19
N TYR A 49 5.43 -7.11 -1.45
CA TYR A 49 6.06 -6.30 -2.48
C TYR A 49 5.53 -4.87 -2.52
N TRP A 50 4.21 -4.66 -2.52
CA TRP A 50 3.63 -3.32 -2.65
C TRP A 50 3.96 -2.41 -1.46
N PHE A 51 4.15 -2.97 -0.27
CA PHE A 51 4.63 -2.19 0.87
C PHE A 51 6.11 -1.86 0.73
N GLN A 52 6.95 -2.81 0.27
CA GLN A 52 8.38 -2.55 0.05
C GLN A 52 8.60 -1.51 -1.05
N LYS A 53 7.84 -1.63 -2.15
CA LYS A 53 7.82 -0.67 -3.26
C LYS A 53 7.41 0.72 -2.78
N LEU A 54 6.32 0.81 -2.02
CA LEU A 54 5.88 2.07 -1.43
C LEU A 54 6.94 2.68 -0.50
N GLU A 55 7.56 1.89 0.39
CA GLU A 55 8.63 2.37 1.27
C GLU A 55 9.81 2.93 0.48
N TYR A 56 10.19 2.29 -0.64
CA TYR A 56 11.20 2.82 -1.56
C TYR A 56 10.80 4.16 -2.18
N ILE A 57 9.58 4.26 -2.72
CA ILE A 57 9.08 5.49 -3.37
C ILE A 57 9.02 6.63 -2.35
N LEU A 58 8.50 6.37 -1.16
CA LEU A 58 8.46 7.32 -0.06
C LEU A 58 9.87 7.77 0.32
N TRP A 59 10.80 6.83 0.51
CA TRP A 59 12.18 7.14 0.84
C TRP A 59 12.88 7.99 -0.22
N LYS A 60 12.66 7.70 -1.51
CA LYS A 60 13.23 8.44 -2.65
C LYS A 60 12.72 9.89 -2.68
N ASN A 61 11.43 10.09 -2.40
CA ASN A 61 10.77 11.37 -2.53
C ASN A 61 10.57 12.11 -1.19
N TRP A 62 11.16 11.60 -0.10
CA TRP A 62 10.97 12.18 1.23
C TRP A 62 11.57 13.60 1.31
N THR A 63 10.80 14.55 1.84
CA THR A 63 11.16 15.96 1.95
C THR A 63 11.88 16.28 3.26
N GLU A 64 11.42 15.73 4.39
CA GLU A 64 11.96 15.98 5.74
C GLU A 64 13.19 15.11 6.05
N ARG A 65 14.20 15.18 5.19
CA ARG A 65 15.41 14.33 5.29
C ARG A 65 16.32 14.68 6.46
N ASP A 66 16.13 15.86 7.06
CA ASP A 66 17.01 16.32 8.13
C ASP A 66 16.68 15.77 9.52
N SER A 67 15.51 15.16 9.68
CA SER A 67 15.12 14.55 10.94
C SER A 67 16.08 13.42 11.34
N PRO A 68 16.51 13.33 12.61
CA PRO A 68 17.38 12.26 13.09
C PRO A 68 16.82 10.86 12.80
N GLN A 69 15.50 10.69 12.96
CA GLN A 69 14.81 9.42 12.72
C GLN A 69 14.86 9.00 11.26
N PHE A 70 14.72 9.93 10.31
CA PHE A 70 14.87 9.63 8.88
C PHE A 70 16.32 9.30 8.53
N LYS A 71 17.29 10.05 9.08
CA LYS A 71 18.72 9.77 8.88
C LYS A 71 19.13 8.39 9.39
N ALA A 72 18.51 7.92 10.47
CA ALA A 72 18.69 6.58 11.01
C ALA A 72 17.92 5.50 10.24
N PHE A 73 16.82 5.85 9.57
CA PHE A 73 15.96 4.91 8.86
C PHE A 73 16.70 4.14 7.76
N ARG A 74 16.43 2.83 7.67
CA ARG A 74 16.91 1.94 6.62
C ARG A 74 15.75 1.10 6.11
N ILE A 75 15.69 0.92 4.79
CA ILE A 75 14.83 -0.10 4.19
C ILE A 75 15.48 -1.45 4.49
N THR A 76 14.80 -2.26 5.30
CA THR A 76 15.26 -3.58 5.74
C THR A 76 14.26 -4.66 5.31
N SER A 77 14.71 -5.92 5.32
CA SER A 77 13.82 -7.05 5.06
C SER A 77 12.77 -7.16 6.16
N LYS A 78 11.54 -6.81 5.82
CA LYS A 78 10.37 -6.85 6.69
C LYS A 78 9.35 -7.79 6.06
N ASN A 79 8.70 -8.61 6.88
CA ASN A 79 7.81 -9.65 6.40
C ASN A 79 6.50 -9.75 7.19
N SER A 80 6.26 -8.83 8.13
CA SER A 80 5.07 -8.83 8.97
C SER A 80 4.16 -7.68 8.56
N ILE A 81 3.01 -7.98 7.95
CA ILE A 81 1.97 -6.97 7.74
C ILE A 81 1.27 -6.78 9.08
N GLU A 82 1.22 -5.54 9.54
CA GLU A 82 0.61 -5.15 10.80
C GLU A 82 -0.50 -4.13 10.58
N HIS A 83 -1.55 -4.26 11.38
CA HIS A 83 -2.72 -3.39 11.40
C HIS A 83 -2.49 -2.23 12.36
N ILE A 84 -2.50 -0.98 11.88
CA ILE A 84 -2.37 0.18 12.78
C ILE A 84 -3.60 0.27 13.69
N PHE A 85 -4.80 0.30 13.10
CA PHE A 85 -6.02 -0.02 13.82
C PHE A 85 -6.14 -1.54 13.97
N PRO A 86 -6.01 -2.11 15.17
CA PRO A 86 -5.88 -3.56 15.36
C PRO A 86 -7.20 -4.30 15.09
N GLN A 87 -7.10 -5.57 14.71
CA GLN A 87 -8.27 -6.45 14.46
C GLN A 87 -9.09 -6.74 15.72
N HIS A 88 -8.42 -6.81 16.86
CA HIS A 88 -9.03 -7.05 18.17
C HIS A 88 -8.57 -5.94 19.13
N PRO A 89 -9.12 -4.72 18.99
CA PRO A 89 -8.70 -3.59 19.80
C PRO A 89 -9.05 -3.79 21.28
N GLU A 90 -8.15 -3.37 22.16
CA GLU A 90 -8.41 -3.41 23.60
C GLU A 90 -9.46 -2.36 24.01
N GLY A 91 -10.58 -2.81 24.59
CA GLY A 91 -11.57 -1.94 25.21
C GLY A 91 -12.45 -1.12 24.26
N ARG A 92 -12.56 -1.52 22.98
CA ARG A 92 -13.49 -0.94 22.00
C ARG A 92 -13.91 -1.98 20.96
N ASP A 93 -14.95 -1.67 20.20
CA ASP A 93 -15.39 -2.52 19.10
C ASP A 93 -14.43 -2.48 17.90
N PRO A 94 -14.34 -3.59 17.14
CA PRO A 94 -13.58 -3.65 15.90
C PRO A 94 -14.22 -2.78 14.81
N MET A 95 -13.38 -2.34 13.87
CA MET A 95 -13.78 -1.61 12.67
C MET A 95 -14.43 -2.56 11.65
N GLY A 96 -15.23 -2.00 10.72
CA GLY A 96 -15.77 -2.75 9.59
C GLY A 96 -14.68 -3.42 8.74
N HIS A 97 -15.00 -4.57 8.15
CA HIS A 97 -14.05 -5.42 7.42
C HIS A 97 -13.23 -4.65 6.37
N ASP A 98 -13.90 -3.82 5.56
CA ASP A 98 -13.27 -3.20 4.40
C ASP A 98 -12.20 -2.17 4.79
N ASP A 99 -12.48 -1.36 5.82
CA ASP A 99 -11.55 -0.37 6.34
C ASP A 99 -10.47 -1.04 7.22
N LEU A 100 -10.84 -2.04 8.02
CA LEU A 100 -9.90 -2.79 8.85
C LEU A 100 -8.81 -3.47 8.00
N HIS A 101 -9.21 -4.09 6.88
CA HIS A 101 -8.32 -4.82 5.97
C HIS A 101 -7.83 -3.98 4.78
N SER A 102 -8.10 -2.67 4.80
CA SER A 102 -7.66 -1.71 3.78
C SER A 102 -6.14 -1.54 3.77
N PHE A 103 -5.55 -1.41 2.58
CA PHE A 103 -4.14 -1.04 2.44
C PHE A 103 -3.78 0.25 3.20
N GLY A 104 -4.74 1.17 3.37
CA GLY A 104 -4.58 2.38 4.16
C GLY A 104 -4.20 2.12 5.62
N ASN A 105 -4.80 1.09 6.24
CA ASN A 105 -4.63 0.75 7.66
C ASN A 105 -3.39 -0.14 7.95
N LEU A 106 -2.73 -0.65 6.92
CA LEU A 106 -1.71 -1.69 7.05
C LEU A 106 -0.30 -1.14 6.88
N VAL A 107 0.68 -1.68 7.60
CA VAL A 107 2.11 -1.34 7.44
C VAL A 107 2.94 -2.61 7.38
N LEU A 108 4.12 -2.54 6.77
CA LEU A 108 5.06 -3.66 6.75
C LEU A 108 6.17 -3.43 7.78
N LEU A 109 6.25 -4.31 8.76
CA LEU A 109 7.13 -4.24 9.92
C LEU A 109 7.97 -5.52 10.08
N THR A 110 8.95 -5.47 10.97
CA THR A 110 9.59 -6.69 11.49
C THR A 110 8.60 -7.45 12.39
N VAL A 111 8.83 -8.75 12.58
CA VAL A 111 8.04 -9.56 13.52
C VAL A 111 8.07 -8.98 14.93
N SER A 112 9.23 -8.48 15.39
CA SER A 112 9.37 -7.87 16.71
C SER A 112 8.51 -6.61 16.86
N GLN A 113 8.54 -5.72 15.86
CA GLN A 113 7.73 -4.49 15.88
C GLN A 113 6.22 -4.81 15.81
N ASN A 114 5.83 -5.83 15.04
CA ASN A 114 4.44 -6.28 15.03
C ASN A 114 4.01 -6.81 16.42
N SER A 115 4.81 -7.69 17.03
CA SER A 115 4.54 -8.19 18.38
C SER A 115 4.48 -7.06 19.43
N GLU A 116 5.30 -6.03 19.27
CA GLU A 116 5.28 -4.84 20.12
C GLU A 116 3.95 -4.08 19.97
N TYR A 117 3.48 -3.84 18.75
CA TYR A 117 2.22 -3.13 18.50
C TYR A 117 0.99 -3.95 18.88
N GLY A 118 0.87 -5.18 18.37
CA GLY A 118 -0.21 -6.12 18.66
C GLY A 118 -1.61 -5.49 18.70
N ARG A 119 -2.32 -5.69 19.82
CA ARG A 119 -3.71 -5.24 20.03
C ARG A 119 -3.84 -3.83 20.59
N LYS A 120 -2.72 -3.14 20.79
CA LYS A 120 -2.70 -1.79 21.38
C LYS A 120 -3.52 -0.83 20.53
N GLN A 121 -4.12 0.16 21.18
CA GLN A 121 -4.85 1.20 20.47
C GLN A 121 -3.90 2.08 19.66
N VAL A 122 -4.42 2.70 18.59
CA VAL A 122 -3.64 3.57 17.69
C VAL A 122 -2.85 4.66 18.44
N PRO A 123 -3.40 5.37 19.45
CA PRO A 123 -2.63 6.38 20.20
C PRO A 123 -1.43 5.79 20.95
N VAL A 124 -1.54 4.55 21.44
CA VAL A 124 -0.43 3.86 22.12
C VAL A 124 0.64 3.48 21.11
N LYS A 125 0.26 2.90 19.96
CA LYS A 125 1.20 2.60 18.87
C LYS A 125 1.93 3.85 18.38
N LYS A 126 1.21 4.99 18.28
CA LYS A 126 1.78 6.30 17.94
C LYS A 126 2.85 6.73 18.96
N ALA A 127 2.53 6.72 20.25
CA ALA A 127 3.47 7.11 21.29
C ALA A 127 4.74 6.24 21.27
N GLU A 128 4.60 4.93 21.05
CA GLU A 128 5.72 4.00 20.90
C GLU A 128 6.55 4.28 19.65
N PHE A 129 5.90 4.58 18.53
CA PHE A 129 6.57 4.98 17.29
C PHE A 129 7.40 6.26 17.49
N GLU A 130 6.84 7.27 18.16
CA GLU A 130 7.48 8.57 18.40
C GLU A 130 8.65 8.48 19.38
N GLY A 131 8.58 7.53 20.32
CA GLY A 131 9.66 7.28 21.28
C GLY A 131 10.91 6.62 20.68
N LYS A 132 10.88 6.21 19.40
CA LYS A 132 11.99 5.50 18.75
C LYS A 132 12.97 6.45 18.06
N ASN A 133 14.25 6.07 18.09
CA ASN A 133 15.34 6.81 17.43
C ASN A 133 15.33 6.69 15.90
N GLN A 134 14.51 5.81 15.33
CA GLN A 134 14.33 5.63 13.90
C GLN A 134 12.87 5.28 13.61
N TYR A 135 12.41 5.58 12.40
CA TYR A 135 11.06 5.20 11.99
C TYR A 135 10.91 3.69 11.84
N ASP A 136 9.80 3.14 12.35
CA ASP A 136 9.43 1.75 12.12
C ASP A 136 9.10 1.49 10.64
N SER A 137 8.43 2.45 9.97
CA SER A 137 8.25 2.52 8.52
C SER A 137 7.92 3.96 8.11
N LEU A 138 8.16 4.34 6.85
CA LEU A 138 7.77 5.67 6.35
C LEU A 138 6.26 5.78 6.19
N LYS A 139 5.58 4.69 5.84
CA LYS A 139 4.12 4.62 5.85
C LYS A 139 3.54 4.87 7.24
N SER A 140 4.14 4.29 8.30
CA SER A 140 3.77 4.58 9.69
C SER A 140 3.93 6.07 10.01
N LYS A 141 5.02 6.72 9.56
CA LYS A 141 5.21 8.16 9.77
C LYS A 141 4.10 9.00 9.13
N LYS A 142 3.62 8.63 7.93
CA LYS A 142 2.48 9.29 7.29
C LYS A 142 1.19 9.11 8.08
N ILE A 143 0.88 7.89 8.52
CA ILE A 143 -0.28 7.57 9.34
C ILE A 143 -0.29 8.38 10.64
N PHE A 144 0.81 8.37 11.38
CA PHE A 144 0.87 9.08 12.66
C PHE A 144 0.97 10.60 12.48
N GLY A 145 1.53 11.07 11.36
CA GLY A 145 1.63 12.50 11.05
C GLY A 145 0.29 13.18 10.78
N VAL A 146 -0.72 12.47 10.26
CA VAL A 146 -2.07 13.06 10.16
C VAL A 146 -2.73 13.23 11.53
N MET A 147 -2.39 12.37 12.50
CA MET A 147 -2.92 12.47 13.87
C MET A 147 -2.35 13.67 14.63
N ASP A 148 -1.16 14.17 14.27
CA ASP A 148 -0.61 15.42 14.80
C ASP A 148 -1.47 16.64 14.45
N GLN A 149 -2.28 16.52 13.40
CA GLN A 149 -3.20 17.56 12.92
C GLN A 149 -4.60 17.43 13.55
N GLY A 150 -4.76 16.56 14.56
CA GLY A 150 -6.03 16.31 15.23
C GLY A 150 -6.96 15.35 14.49
N ILE A 151 -6.49 14.69 13.42
CA ILE A 151 -7.27 13.69 12.68
C ILE A 151 -7.32 12.39 13.48
N VAL A 152 -8.53 11.89 13.72
CA VAL A 152 -8.74 10.58 14.33
C VAL A 152 -8.49 9.49 13.28
N TRP A 153 -7.79 8.43 13.67
CA TRP A 153 -7.54 7.29 12.78
C TRP A 153 -8.78 6.38 12.69
N ASP A 154 -9.73 6.80 11.86
CA ASP A 154 -11.01 6.15 11.59
C ASP A 154 -11.10 5.66 10.13
N GLU A 155 -12.26 5.13 9.73
CA GLU A 155 -12.55 4.61 8.40
C GLU A 155 -12.26 5.65 7.31
N ARG A 156 -12.63 6.92 7.56
CA ARG A 156 -12.39 8.01 6.62
C ARG A 156 -10.90 8.28 6.46
N ALA A 157 -10.16 8.43 7.57
CA ALA A 157 -8.73 8.66 7.53
C ALA A 157 -7.98 7.50 6.86
N ILE A 158 -8.41 6.26 7.10
CA ILE A 158 -7.86 5.06 6.46
C ILE A 158 -8.10 5.08 4.95
N LYS A 159 -9.31 5.44 4.50
CA LYS A 159 -9.63 5.57 3.08
C LYS A 159 -8.81 6.67 2.42
N ASP A 160 -8.74 7.84 3.03
CA ASP A 160 -7.97 8.98 2.52
C ASP A 160 -6.47 8.62 2.40
N HIS A 161 -5.92 7.96 3.43
CA HIS A 161 -4.54 7.47 3.39
C HIS A 161 -4.33 6.38 2.33
N ARG A 162 -5.28 5.46 2.11
CA ARG A 162 -5.20 4.49 1.00
C ARG A 162 -5.08 5.21 -0.34
N CYS A 163 -5.96 6.19 -0.59
CA CYS A 163 -5.95 6.98 -1.81
C CYS A 163 -4.63 7.72 -1.99
N GLU A 164 -4.10 8.33 -0.92
CA GLU A 164 -2.79 8.98 -0.94
C GLU A 164 -1.67 8.00 -1.34
N MET A 165 -1.62 6.80 -0.75
CA MET A 165 -0.55 5.84 -1.02
C MET A 165 -0.62 5.29 -2.44
N ILE A 166 -1.83 5.05 -2.96
CA ILE A 166 -2.03 4.65 -4.36
C ILE A 166 -1.59 5.79 -5.28
N GLY A 167 -1.96 7.04 -4.98
CA GLY A 167 -1.53 8.22 -5.74
C GLY A 167 -0.01 8.34 -5.83
N ILE A 168 0.71 8.16 -4.72
CA ILE A 168 2.18 8.18 -4.70
C ILE A 168 2.80 7.11 -5.60
N ILE A 169 2.20 5.90 -5.62
CA ILE A 169 2.64 4.83 -6.52
C ILE A 169 2.32 5.18 -7.97
N THR A 170 1.14 5.76 -8.23
CA THR A 170 0.72 6.19 -9.55
C THR A 170 1.62 7.26 -10.13
N ASP A 171 1.92 8.31 -9.37
CA ASP A 171 2.82 9.38 -9.79
C ASP A 171 4.22 8.84 -10.13
N HIS A 172 4.69 7.84 -9.38
CA HIS A 172 5.97 7.18 -9.64
C HIS A 172 6.01 6.49 -11.01
N TYR A 173 4.97 5.72 -11.36
CA TYR A 173 4.90 5.04 -12.66
C TYR A 173 4.62 6.02 -13.82
N GLN A 174 3.78 7.04 -13.60
CA GLN A 174 3.50 8.07 -14.61
C GLN A 174 4.72 8.93 -14.93
N GLY A 175 5.52 9.28 -13.91
CA GLY A 175 6.79 9.99 -14.09
C GLY A 175 7.85 9.24 -14.92
N LEU A 176 7.59 7.98 -15.26
CA LEU A 176 8.43 7.12 -16.10
C LEU A 176 7.84 6.89 -17.50
N GLY A 177 6.70 7.53 -17.84
CA GLY A 177 5.98 7.29 -19.09
C GLY A 177 5.20 5.96 -19.12
N LEU A 178 5.02 5.30 -17.98
CA LEU A 178 4.22 4.08 -17.83
C LEU A 178 2.84 4.49 -17.29
N ALA A 179 1.89 4.75 -18.18
CA ALA A 179 0.53 5.06 -17.76
C ALA A 179 -0.08 3.84 -17.01
N PRO A 180 -0.67 4.02 -15.82
CA PRO A 180 -1.52 2.99 -15.23
C PRO A 180 -2.69 2.77 -16.19
N LEU A 181 -2.96 1.52 -16.60
CA LEU A 181 -4.16 1.26 -17.38
C LEU A 181 -5.37 1.61 -16.52
N GLU A 182 -6.09 2.64 -16.98
CA GLU A 182 -7.33 3.07 -16.38
C GLU A 182 -8.34 1.92 -16.34
N SER A 183 -9.06 1.88 -15.22
CA SER A 183 -10.23 1.06 -14.99
C SER A 183 -11.33 1.43 -16.00
N GLN A 184 -11.34 0.78 -17.16
CA GLN A 184 -12.54 0.71 -17.97
C GLN A 184 -13.50 -0.27 -17.33
N VAL A 185 -14.37 0.24 -16.46
CA VAL A 185 -15.64 -0.42 -16.16
C VAL A 185 -16.45 -0.33 -17.46
N LEU A 186 -16.44 -1.41 -18.24
CA LEU A 186 -17.43 -1.60 -19.29
C LEU A 186 -18.79 -1.73 -18.60
N GLU A 187 -19.59 -0.67 -18.63
CA GLU A 187 -21.04 -0.80 -18.51
C GLU A 187 -21.50 -1.66 -19.70
N VAL A 188 -21.83 -2.91 -19.42
CA VAL A 188 -22.58 -3.74 -20.37
C VAL A 188 -24.01 -3.23 -20.30
N THR A 189 -24.37 -2.32 -21.20
CA THR A 189 -25.77 -2.12 -21.60
C THR A 189 -26.23 -3.42 -22.24
N ILE A 190 -27.10 -4.14 -21.54
CA ILE A 190 -27.91 -5.21 -22.13
C ILE A 190 -28.97 -4.51 -22.97
N ASP A 191 -28.73 -4.41 -24.27
CA ASP A 191 -29.81 -4.20 -25.24
C ASP A 191 -30.71 -5.43 -25.20
N ASN A 192 -31.86 -5.31 -24.55
CA ASN A 192 -32.97 -6.22 -24.74
C ASN A 192 -33.74 -5.77 -25.98
N ASP A 193 -33.30 -6.23 -27.14
CA ASP A 193 -34.09 -6.17 -28.37
C ASP A 193 -33.82 -7.42 -29.23
N GLU A 194 -34.56 -8.48 -28.93
CA GLU A 194 -35.02 -9.46 -29.93
C GLU A 194 -36.47 -9.79 -29.56
N HIS A 195 -37.43 -9.14 -30.22
CA HIS A 195 -38.17 -9.74 -31.34
C HIS A 195 -38.48 -11.22 -31.11
N ASN A 196 -39.75 -11.51 -30.83
CA ASN A 196 -40.33 -12.76 -31.29
C ASN A 196 -41.61 -12.42 -32.05
N ASP A 197 -41.54 -12.74 -33.34
CA ASP A 197 -42.55 -12.58 -34.37
C ASP A 197 -43.81 -13.43 -34.11
N GLU A 198 -44.90 -13.00 -34.76
CA GLU A 198 -46.10 -13.74 -35.21
C GLU A 198 -46.91 -14.62 -34.23
#